data_AF-A0A7Y5STZ2-F1
#
_entry.id   AF-A0A7Y5STZ2-F1
#
_cell.length_a   1.000
_cell.length_b   1.000
_cell.length_c   1.000
_cell.angle_alpha   90.00
_cell.angle_beta   90.00
_cell.angle_gamma   90.00
#
_symmetry.space_group_name_H-M   'P 1'
#
loop_
_entity.id
_entity.type
_entity.pdbx_description
1 polymer ?
#
loop_
_entity_poly.entity_id
_entity_poly.type
_entity_poly.pdbx_seq_one_letter_code
_entity_poly.pdbx_strand_id
1 'polypeptide(L)'
;MITTDAERQGGGMVRDIAMSTTEDTGSAAPVFLASRSPRRRELLDKHGIKHTAAHPGFDDAILEPGRCTPRQWVAALAYLKASAGLSKAGHGPIVLGADTLCVKDGVMLGTPHSAQEAATILRSLSGGTHEVLTGVALIDTTTGRRHVFVDQACVHMGPLTEAMIEQYVATGHWQGKAGGYNLRERLDAGWPITFEGDEGTIMGLPMRKLGNRLTALRAAGATGPL
;
A
#
# COMPACT_ATOMS: atom_id res chain seq x y z
N MET A 1 -58.94 35.34 43.17
CA MET A 1 -57.96 35.54 44.27
C MET A 1 -57.13 34.28 44.38
N ILE A 2 -55.89 34.34 43.86
CA ILE A 2 -54.63 34.26 44.64
C ILE A 2 -54.22 32.77 44.83
N THR A 3 -53.38 32.13 43.99
CA THR A 3 -51.89 32.23 43.82
C THR A 3 -51.14 32.06 45.15
N THR A 4 -50.51 30.93 45.48
CA THR A 4 -49.26 30.30 45.01
C THR A 4 -48.22 30.31 46.14
N ASP A 5 -47.32 29.33 46.03
CA ASP A 5 -45.91 29.33 46.42
C ASP A 5 -45.50 29.06 47.88
N ALA A 6 -45.03 27.81 48.02
CA ALA A 6 -44.12 27.34 49.03
C ALA A 6 -42.66 27.75 48.71
N GLU A 7 -41.90 27.84 49.78
CA GLU A 7 -40.60 28.48 49.94
C GLU A 7 -39.42 27.77 49.22
N ARG A 8 -38.41 28.59 48.89
CA ARG A 8 -37.06 28.18 48.49
C ARG A 8 -36.22 27.77 49.72
N GLN A 9 -35.27 26.85 49.58
CA GLN A 9 -33.82 27.15 49.49
C GLN A 9 -32.89 25.92 49.66
N GLY A 10 -31.73 25.99 48.98
CA GLY A 10 -30.55 25.13 49.13
C GLY A 10 -30.29 24.31 47.87
N GLY A 11 -29.31 24.55 47.00
CA GLY A 11 -27.98 25.14 47.18
C GLY A 11 -26.94 24.01 47.02
N GLY A 12 -26.30 23.87 45.85
CA GLY A 12 -25.12 23.00 45.72
C GLY A 12 -24.84 22.42 44.33
N MET A 13 -23.83 23.00 43.67
CA MET A 13 -22.89 22.35 42.74
C MET A 13 -23.44 21.83 41.40
N VAL A 14 -23.60 22.75 40.44
CA VAL A 14 -23.58 22.40 39.02
C VAL A 14 -22.11 22.10 38.67
N ARG A 15 -21.78 20.84 38.41
CA ARG A 15 -20.51 20.48 37.79
C ARG A 15 -20.64 20.81 36.31
N ASP A 16 -19.96 21.86 35.87
CA ASP A 16 -19.74 22.13 34.45
C ASP A 16 -19.05 20.91 33.83
N ILE A 17 -19.81 20.11 33.10
CA ILE A 17 -19.26 19.14 32.17
C ILE A 17 -18.72 19.98 31.02
N ALA A 18 -17.42 20.28 31.08
CA ALA A 18 -16.68 20.72 29.92
C ALA A 18 -16.80 19.61 28.86
N MET A 19 -17.75 19.77 27.94
CA MET A 19 -17.72 19.08 26.66
C MET A 19 -16.47 19.59 25.95
N SER A 20 -15.37 18.87 26.14
CA SER A 20 -14.21 18.94 25.28
C SER A 20 -14.66 18.58 23.88
N THR A 21 -15.04 19.58 23.10
CA THR A 21 -15.20 19.47 21.66
C THR A 21 -13.83 19.18 21.08
N THR A 22 -13.49 17.89 21.02
CA THR A 22 -12.45 17.43 20.10
C THR A 22 -12.97 17.76 18.71
N GLU A 23 -12.32 18.73 18.08
CA GLU A 23 -12.49 19.04 16.67
C GLU A 23 -12.40 17.73 15.88
N ASP A 24 -13.52 17.30 15.31
CA ASP A 24 -13.53 16.26 14.28
C ASP A 24 -12.87 16.88 13.06
N THR A 25 -11.54 16.74 12.97
CA THR A 25 -10.81 16.94 11.73
C THR A 25 -11.33 15.88 10.76
N GLY A 26 -12.39 16.25 10.03
CA GLY A 26 -13.29 15.36 9.29
C GLY A 26 -12.64 14.04 8.91
N SER A 27 -13.05 12.97 9.60
CA SER A 27 -12.47 11.64 9.46
C SER A 27 -12.52 11.19 7.99
N ALA A 28 -11.42 11.41 7.27
CA ALA A 28 -11.26 11.01 5.89
C ALA A 28 -11.62 9.53 5.73
N ALA A 29 -12.40 9.18 4.68
CA ALA A 29 -12.87 7.82 4.46
C ALA A 29 -11.72 6.80 4.64
N PRO A 30 -11.91 5.77 5.49
CA PRO A 30 -10.85 4.83 5.81
C PRO A 30 -10.42 4.07 4.54
N VAL A 31 -9.15 3.66 4.48
CA VAL A 31 -8.66 2.82 3.38
C VAL A 31 -8.85 1.35 3.75
N PHE A 32 -9.34 0.54 2.83
CA PHE A 32 -9.29 -0.92 2.94
C PHE A 32 -8.18 -1.45 2.04
N LEU A 33 -7.07 -1.87 2.64
CA LEU A 33 -5.94 -2.45 1.91
C LEU A 33 -6.20 -3.92 1.59
N ALA A 34 -6.46 -4.21 0.32
CA ALA A 34 -6.68 -5.54 -0.22
C ALA A 34 -5.34 -6.24 -0.50
N SER A 35 -4.52 -6.47 0.54
CA SER A 35 -3.18 -7.04 0.42
C SER A 35 -2.75 -7.86 1.63
N ARG A 36 -1.94 -8.89 1.38
CA ARG A 36 -1.23 -9.66 2.43
C ARG A 36 0.09 -9.01 2.87
N SER A 37 0.62 -8.06 2.11
CA SER A 37 1.98 -7.57 2.30
C SER A 37 2.10 -6.74 3.59
N PRO A 38 2.90 -7.18 4.58
CA PRO A 38 3.14 -6.40 5.79
C PRO A 38 3.76 -5.03 5.47
N ARG A 39 4.68 -5.00 4.51
CA ARG A 39 5.37 -3.77 4.05
C ARG A 39 4.40 -2.70 3.55
N ARG A 40 3.32 -3.10 2.87
CA ARG A 40 2.31 -2.14 2.40
C ARG A 40 1.53 -1.51 3.54
N ARG A 41 1.22 -2.28 4.59
CA ARG A 41 0.62 -1.75 5.83
C ARG A 41 1.56 -0.77 6.51
N GLU A 42 2.82 -1.17 6.69
CA GLU A 42 3.85 -0.32 7.29
C GLU A 42 4.04 1.00 6.54
N LEU A 43 3.97 0.99 5.20
CA LEU A 43 4.04 2.21 4.40
C LEU A 43 2.84 3.14 4.65
N LEU A 44 1.62 2.59 4.75
CA LEU A 44 0.43 3.38 5.09
C LEU A 44 0.51 3.93 6.52
N ASP A 45 0.94 3.11 7.49
CA ASP A 45 1.11 3.51 8.90
C ASP A 45 2.11 4.64 9.05
N LYS A 46 3.29 4.53 8.42
CA LYS A 46 4.34 5.56 8.42
C LYS A 46 3.88 6.90 7.85
N HIS A 47 2.86 6.90 6.99
CA HIS A 47 2.28 8.11 6.40
C HIS A 47 0.96 8.54 7.07
N GLY A 48 0.60 7.94 8.22
CA GLY A 48 -0.61 8.31 8.97
C GLY A 48 -1.93 7.97 8.25
N ILE A 49 -1.91 7.06 7.29
CA ILE A 49 -3.12 6.69 6.54
C ILE A 49 -3.89 5.63 7.33
N LYS A 50 -5.01 6.05 7.94
CA LYS A 50 -5.95 5.14 8.62
C LYS A 50 -6.45 4.07 7.64
N HIS A 51 -6.23 2.81 8.00
CA HIS A 51 -6.62 1.69 7.17
C HIS A 51 -6.98 0.44 7.95
N THR A 52 -7.76 -0.43 7.33
CA THR A 52 -7.84 -1.86 7.66
C THR A 52 -7.20 -2.65 6.53
N ALA A 53 -6.80 -3.89 6.80
CA ALA A 53 -6.15 -4.72 5.79
C ALA A 53 -6.65 -6.16 5.88
N ALA A 54 -6.92 -6.76 4.73
CA ALA A 54 -7.27 -8.17 4.65
C ALA A 54 -6.78 -8.79 3.34
N HIS A 55 -6.68 -10.11 3.35
CA HIS A 55 -6.43 -10.88 2.15
C HIS A 55 -7.52 -10.59 1.10
N PRO A 56 -7.19 -10.19 -0.15
CA PRO A 56 -8.18 -9.85 -1.17
C PRO A 56 -9.10 -11.02 -1.54
N GLY A 57 -8.68 -12.25 -1.26
CA GLY A 57 -9.41 -13.48 -1.65
C GLY A 57 -9.09 -13.93 -3.07
N PHE A 58 -8.03 -13.36 -3.63
CA PHE A 58 -7.55 -13.62 -4.97
C PHE A 58 -6.12 -14.15 -4.88
N ASP A 59 -5.88 -15.27 -5.54
CA ASP A 59 -4.56 -15.86 -5.76
C ASP A 59 -4.21 -15.69 -7.24
N ASP A 60 -3.16 -14.92 -7.49
CA ASP A 60 -2.67 -14.62 -8.84
C ASP A 60 -1.62 -15.63 -9.33
N ALA A 61 -1.24 -16.63 -8.53
CA ALA A 61 -0.20 -17.60 -8.89
C ALA A 61 -0.53 -18.42 -10.15
N ILE A 62 -1.81 -18.52 -10.51
CA ILE A 62 -2.27 -19.25 -11.71
C ILE A 62 -2.32 -18.38 -12.97
N LEU A 63 -2.08 -17.08 -12.85
CA LEU A 63 -2.24 -16.15 -13.96
C LEU A 63 -0.90 -15.87 -14.63
N GLU A 64 -0.93 -15.91 -15.96
CA GLU A 64 0.23 -15.58 -16.78
C GLU A 64 0.03 -14.25 -17.51
N PRO A 65 1.10 -13.45 -17.72
CA PRO A 65 1.00 -12.15 -18.37
C PRO A 65 0.59 -12.24 -19.84
N GLY A 66 0.80 -13.37 -20.50
CA GLY A 66 0.50 -13.56 -21.93
C GLY A 66 1.17 -12.48 -22.79
N ARG A 67 0.37 -11.66 -23.48
CA ARG A 67 0.85 -10.53 -24.32
C ARG A 67 0.91 -9.19 -23.58
N CYS A 68 0.61 -9.15 -22.29
CA CYS A 68 0.62 -7.89 -21.54
C CYS A 68 2.05 -7.37 -21.40
N THR A 69 2.22 -6.06 -21.58
CA THR A 69 3.43 -5.37 -21.13
C THR A 69 3.53 -5.42 -19.59
N PRO A 70 4.74 -5.26 -19.01
CA PRO A 70 4.89 -5.25 -17.55
C PRO A 70 3.98 -4.22 -16.86
N ARG A 71 3.83 -3.04 -17.47
CA ARG A 71 2.96 -1.96 -16.97
C ARG A 71 1.48 -2.34 -17.01
N GLN A 72 1.00 -2.97 -18.08
CA GLN A 72 -0.37 -3.47 -18.16
C GLN A 72 -0.62 -4.58 -17.14
N TRP A 73 0.37 -5.45 -16.94
CA TRP A 73 0.28 -6.57 -16.03
C TRP A 73 0.08 -6.13 -14.58
N VAL A 74 0.97 -5.29 -14.04
CA VAL A 74 0.82 -4.80 -12.65
C VAL A 74 -0.45 -3.98 -12.45
N ALA A 75 -0.89 -3.23 -13.47
CA ALA A 75 -2.15 -2.49 -13.40
C ALA A 75 -3.36 -3.43 -13.29
N ALA A 76 -3.38 -4.48 -14.11
CA ALA A 76 -4.43 -5.49 -14.10
C ALA A 76 -4.47 -6.24 -12.76
N LEU A 77 -3.34 -6.73 -12.27
CA LEU A 77 -3.27 -7.43 -10.98
C LEU A 77 -3.67 -6.53 -9.81
N ALA A 78 -3.22 -5.28 -9.80
CA ALA A 78 -3.65 -4.32 -8.77
C ALA A 78 -5.17 -4.13 -8.77
N TYR A 79 -5.78 -4.00 -9.96
CA TYR A 79 -7.22 -3.86 -10.11
C TYR A 79 -7.99 -5.11 -9.69
N LEU A 80 -7.52 -6.31 -10.06
CA LEU A 80 -8.14 -7.57 -9.66
C LEU A 80 -8.10 -7.73 -8.13
N LYS A 81 -6.96 -7.41 -7.49
CA LYS A 81 -6.83 -7.41 -6.03
C LYS A 81 -7.80 -6.42 -5.36
N ALA A 82 -7.90 -5.19 -5.87
CA ALA A 82 -8.85 -4.21 -5.35
C ALA A 82 -10.30 -4.69 -5.51
N SER A 83 -10.64 -5.20 -6.70
CA SER A 83 -12.00 -5.68 -7.00
C SER A 83 -12.42 -6.85 -6.12
N ALA A 84 -11.51 -7.81 -5.90
CA ALA A 84 -11.77 -8.94 -5.00
C ALA A 84 -11.97 -8.49 -3.53
N GLY A 85 -11.32 -7.39 -3.13
CA GLY A 85 -11.48 -6.77 -1.81
C GLY A 85 -12.84 -6.10 -1.57
N LEU A 86 -13.61 -5.76 -2.61
CA LEU A 86 -14.86 -5.00 -2.47
C LEU A 86 -15.88 -5.68 -1.55
N SER A 87 -16.04 -7.00 -1.67
CA SER A 87 -16.99 -7.76 -0.85
C SER A 87 -16.65 -7.74 0.63
N LYS A 88 -15.37 -7.57 0.98
CA LYS A 88 -14.87 -7.55 2.37
C LYS A 88 -14.81 -6.15 2.97
N ALA A 89 -14.70 -5.13 2.12
CA ALA A 89 -14.53 -3.75 2.55
C ALA A 89 -15.84 -3.15 3.12
N GLY A 90 -16.99 -3.61 2.64
CA GLY A 90 -18.27 -3.00 2.95
C GLY A 90 -18.43 -1.62 2.28
N HIS A 91 -19.37 -0.82 2.77
CA HIS A 91 -19.66 0.51 2.25
C HIS A 91 -18.92 1.61 3.05
N GLY A 92 -18.36 2.60 2.36
CA GLY A 92 -17.67 3.75 2.97
C GLY A 92 -16.17 3.86 2.65
N PRO A 93 -15.34 2.80 2.74
CA PRO A 93 -13.90 2.94 2.52
C PRO A 93 -13.51 3.06 1.05
N ILE A 94 -12.28 3.54 0.80
CA ILE A 94 -11.61 3.36 -0.49
C ILE A 94 -10.84 2.04 -0.44
N VAL A 95 -11.17 1.11 -1.34
CA VAL A 95 -10.40 -0.12 -1.50
C VAL A 95 -9.13 0.13 -2.29
N LEU A 96 -8.00 -0.26 -1.71
CA LEU A 96 -6.66 -0.15 -2.28
C LEU A 96 -6.12 -1.54 -2.62
N GLY A 97 -5.94 -1.80 -3.91
CA GLY A 97 -5.17 -2.94 -4.43
C GLY A 97 -3.83 -2.46 -4.99
N ALA A 98 -2.81 -3.30 -4.86
CA ALA A 98 -1.49 -3.01 -5.41
C ALA A 98 -0.77 -4.28 -5.84
N ASP A 99 0.08 -4.16 -6.86
CA ASP A 99 0.95 -5.20 -7.35
C ASP A 99 2.32 -4.65 -7.74
N THR A 100 3.38 -5.44 -7.58
CA THR A 100 4.77 -4.98 -7.76
C THR A 100 5.60 -6.06 -8.43
N LEU A 101 6.36 -5.70 -9.45
CA LEU A 101 7.35 -6.57 -10.10
C LEU A 101 8.62 -5.81 -10.44
N CYS A 102 9.73 -6.54 -10.64
CA CYS A 102 10.94 -6.00 -11.24
C CYS A 102 10.98 -6.34 -12.73
N VAL A 103 11.64 -5.51 -13.55
CA VAL A 103 11.92 -5.79 -14.96
C VAL A 103 13.41 -5.64 -15.19
N LYS A 104 14.05 -6.70 -15.69
CA LYS A 104 15.46 -6.69 -16.08
C LYS A 104 15.57 -7.17 -17.51
N ASP A 105 16.12 -6.33 -18.38
CA ASP A 105 16.39 -6.65 -19.79
C ASP A 105 15.15 -7.21 -20.52
N GLY A 106 13.97 -6.63 -20.24
CA GLY A 106 12.67 -7.04 -20.79
C GLY A 106 11.99 -8.22 -20.10
N VAL A 107 12.66 -8.89 -19.14
CA VAL A 107 12.12 -10.03 -18.39
C VAL A 107 11.42 -9.55 -17.12
N MET A 108 10.18 -9.98 -16.91
CA MET A 108 9.45 -9.74 -15.65
C MET A 108 9.95 -10.69 -14.56
N LEU A 109 10.41 -10.11 -13.46
CA LEU A 109 10.90 -10.81 -12.27
C LEU A 109 9.89 -10.59 -11.14
N GLY A 110 9.10 -11.63 -10.89
CA GLY A 110 8.10 -11.66 -9.82
C GLY A 110 8.70 -11.92 -8.44
N THR A 111 7.89 -12.52 -7.57
CA THR A 111 8.34 -13.01 -6.27
C THR A 111 8.95 -14.41 -6.45
N PRO A 112 10.19 -14.68 -6.01
CA PRO A 112 10.75 -16.02 -6.11
C PRO A 112 9.95 -17.03 -5.25
N HIS A 113 9.89 -18.28 -5.73
CA HIS A 113 9.19 -19.38 -5.09
C HIS A 113 10.12 -20.36 -4.35
N SER A 114 11.44 -20.23 -4.54
CA SER A 114 12.45 -21.03 -3.84
C SER A 114 13.71 -20.23 -3.53
N ALA A 115 14.51 -20.73 -2.58
CA ALA A 115 15.81 -20.14 -2.25
C ALA A 115 16.75 -20.12 -3.48
N GLN A 116 16.70 -21.18 -4.30
CA GLN A 116 17.49 -21.27 -5.54
C GLN A 116 17.08 -20.22 -6.56
N GLU A 117 15.77 -19.99 -6.71
CA GLU A 117 15.24 -18.96 -7.58
C GLU A 117 15.59 -17.56 -7.06
N ALA A 118 15.46 -17.33 -5.76
CA ALA A 118 15.87 -16.07 -5.13
C ALA A 118 17.35 -15.77 -5.40
N ALA A 119 18.24 -16.76 -5.21
CA ALA A 119 19.66 -16.60 -5.54
C ALA A 119 19.89 -16.30 -7.02
N THR A 120 19.16 -16.98 -7.92
CA THR A 120 19.25 -16.77 -9.37
C THR A 120 18.83 -15.36 -9.77
N ILE A 121 17.73 -14.86 -9.22
CA ILE A 121 17.28 -13.49 -9.42
C ILE A 121 18.31 -12.50 -8.89
N LEU A 122 18.81 -12.68 -7.66
CA LEU A 122 19.79 -11.75 -7.09
C LEU A 122 21.09 -11.69 -7.89
N ARG A 123 21.56 -12.84 -8.42
CA ARG A 123 22.70 -12.87 -9.35
C ARG A 123 22.43 -12.12 -10.65
N SER A 124 21.21 -12.19 -11.20
CA SER A 124 20.87 -11.48 -12.44
C SER A 124 20.73 -9.97 -12.25
N LEU A 125 20.42 -9.52 -11.04
CA LEU A 125 20.38 -8.10 -10.69
C LEU A 125 21.76 -7.53 -10.35
N SER A 126 22.68 -8.37 -9.85
CA SER A 126 24.04 -7.99 -9.43
C SER A 126 24.83 -7.28 -10.55
N GLY A 127 25.44 -6.15 -10.21
CA GLY A 127 26.22 -5.34 -11.15
C GLY A 127 25.40 -4.65 -12.25
N GLY A 128 24.06 -4.66 -12.14
CA GLY A 128 23.16 -4.20 -13.18
C GLY A 128 22.14 -3.17 -12.71
N THR A 129 21.28 -2.79 -13.65
CA THR A 129 20.15 -1.91 -13.42
C THR A 129 18.86 -2.63 -13.82
N HIS A 130 17.82 -2.47 -13.01
CA HIS A 130 16.48 -2.99 -13.26
C HIS A 130 15.42 -1.95 -12.92
N GLU A 131 14.26 -2.08 -13.55
CA GLU A 131 13.09 -1.27 -13.24
C GLU A 131 12.25 -1.97 -12.15
N VAL A 132 11.58 -1.19 -11.33
CA VAL A 132 10.55 -1.68 -10.41
C VAL A 132 9.25 -0.96 -10.74
N LEU A 133 8.23 -1.71 -11.11
CA LEU A 133 6.90 -1.18 -11.40
C LEU A 133 5.95 -1.57 -10.29
N THR A 134 5.22 -0.59 -9.77
CA THR A 134 4.10 -0.83 -8.85
C THR A 134 2.80 -0.30 -9.45
N GLY A 135 1.88 -1.21 -9.73
CA GLY A 135 0.50 -0.90 -10.08
C GLY A 135 -0.34 -0.67 -8.83
N VAL A 136 -1.23 0.31 -8.89
CA VAL A 136 -2.16 0.65 -7.82
C VAL A 136 -3.56 0.85 -8.40
N ALA A 137 -4.54 0.26 -7.73
CA ALA A 137 -5.95 0.46 -8.02
C ALA A 137 -6.67 0.96 -6.77
N LEU A 138 -7.46 2.01 -6.95
CA LEU A 138 -8.33 2.60 -5.94
C LEU A 138 -9.77 2.46 -6.39
N ILE A 139 -10.63 1.94 -5.52
CA ILE A 139 -12.07 1.82 -5.78
C ILE A 139 -12.82 2.43 -4.60
N ASP A 140 -13.54 3.52 -4.87
CA ASP A 140 -14.45 4.12 -3.90
C ASP A 140 -15.72 3.26 -3.80
N THR A 141 -15.98 2.71 -2.61
CA THR A 141 -17.14 1.82 -2.37
C THR A 141 -18.47 2.57 -2.30
N THR A 142 -18.43 3.89 -2.12
CA THR A 142 -19.63 4.74 -2.08
C THR A 142 -20.03 5.19 -3.47
N THR A 143 -19.08 5.66 -4.27
CA THR A 143 -19.37 6.21 -5.61
C THR A 143 -19.15 5.22 -6.74
N GLY A 144 -18.45 4.11 -6.50
CA GLY A 144 -18.03 3.16 -7.53
C GLY A 144 -16.90 3.67 -8.43
N ARG A 145 -16.40 4.90 -8.20
CA ARG A 145 -15.30 5.48 -8.99
C ARG A 145 -14.03 4.66 -8.82
N ARG A 146 -13.32 4.48 -9.93
CA ARG A 146 -12.11 3.66 -10.03
C ARG A 146 -10.98 4.50 -10.55
N HIS A 147 -9.81 4.37 -9.94
CA HIS A 147 -8.58 4.99 -10.41
C HIS A 147 -7.45 3.97 -10.41
N VAL A 148 -6.85 3.73 -11.56
CA VAL A 148 -5.72 2.80 -11.72
C VAL A 148 -4.54 3.56 -12.27
N PHE A 149 -3.36 3.36 -11.68
CA PHE A 149 -2.12 3.95 -12.15
C PHE A 149 -0.94 3.04 -11.86
N VAL A 150 0.17 3.29 -12.58
CA VAL A 150 1.43 2.56 -12.38
C VAL A 150 2.53 3.57 -12.18
N ASP A 151 3.29 3.38 -11.10
CA ASP A 151 4.55 4.09 -10.89
C ASP A 151 5.75 3.21 -11.19
N GLN A 152 6.86 3.85 -11.52
CA GLN A 152 8.11 3.18 -11.87
C GLN A 152 9.28 3.86 -11.17
N ALA A 153 10.20 3.03 -10.69
CA ALA A 153 11.50 3.44 -10.18
C ALA A 153 12.59 2.60 -10.86
N CYS A 154 13.81 3.13 -10.89
CA CYS A 154 14.98 2.46 -11.43
C CYS A 154 15.94 2.17 -10.29
N VAL A 155 16.45 0.93 -10.20
CA VAL A 155 17.39 0.53 -9.16
C VAL A 155 18.68 0.08 -9.83
N HIS A 156 19.79 0.66 -9.40
CA HIS A 156 21.12 0.19 -9.75
C HIS A 156 21.69 -0.60 -8.58
N MET A 157 22.04 -1.85 -8.85
CA MET A 157 22.65 -2.76 -7.90
C MET A 157 24.10 -3.00 -8.33
N GLY A 158 25.04 -2.54 -7.51
CA GLY A 158 26.46 -2.82 -7.71
C GLY A 158 26.77 -4.31 -7.56
N PRO A 159 28.05 -4.70 -7.72
CA PRO A 159 28.45 -6.09 -7.62
C PRO A 159 28.14 -6.67 -6.23
N LEU A 160 27.38 -7.77 -6.22
CA LEU A 160 27.17 -8.61 -5.04
C LEU A 160 28.11 -9.81 -5.11
N THR A 161 28.74 -10.14 -3.99
CA THR A 161 29.51 -11.39 -3.87
C THR A 161 28.57 -12.58 -3.63
N GLU A 162 28.98 -13.79 -3.99
CA GLU A 162 28.16 -14.99 -3.74
C GLU A 162 27.88 -15.16 -2.25
N ALA A 163 28.85 -14.86 -1.37
CA ALA A 163 28.66 -14.90 0.08
C ALA A 163 27.55 -13.95 0.56
N MET A 164 27.44 -12.74 -0.01
CA MET A 164 26.34 -11.81 0.32
C MET A 164 24.97 -12.36 -0.09
N ILE A 165 24.91 -13.00 -1.26
CA ILE A 165 23.68 -13.61 -1.79
C ILE A 165 23.27 -14.80 -0.93
N GLU A 166 24.18 -15.73 -0.67
CA GLU A 166 23.94 -16.93 0.14
C GLU A 166 23.50 -16.56 1.56
N GLN A 167 24.22 -15.65 2.22
CA GLN A 167 23.87 -15.16 3.55
C GLN A 167 22.47 -14.55 3.57
N TYR A 168 22.13 -13.73 2.57
CA TYR A 168 20.80 -13.14 2.50
C TYR A 168 19.72 -14.17 2.21
N VAL A 169 19.95 -15.08 1.26
CA VAL A 169 18.98 -16.13 0.91
C VAL A 169 18.69 -17.03 2.13
N ALA A 170 19.70 -17.34 2.93
CA ALA A 170 19.57 -18.12 4.15
C ALA A 170 18.66 -17.48 5.21
N THR A 171 18.51 -16.15 5.21
CA THR A 171 17.58 -15.46 6.13
C THR A 171 16.10 -15.73 5.84
N GLY A 172 15.76 -16.16 4.62
CA GLY A 172 14.36 -16.23 4.16
C GLY A 172 13.71 -14.86 3.93
N HIS A 173 14.41 -13.74 4.18
CA HIS A 173 13.86 -12.40 4.03
C HIS A 173 13.58 -12.03 2.56
N TRP A 174 13.92 -12.86 1.58
CA TRP A 174 13.54 -12.66 0.18
C TRP A 174 12.06 -12.99 -0.10
N GLN A 175 11.42 -13.76 0.78
CA GLN A 175 10.08 -14.30 0.54
C GLN A 175 9.02 -13.20 0.38
N GLY A 176 8.16 -13.38 -0.64
CA GLY A 176 7.07 -12.45 -0.95
C GLY A 176 7.53 -11.08 -1.45
N LYS A 177 8.79 -10.95 -1.91
CA LYS A 177 9.36 -9.70 -2.42
C LYS A 177 9.65 -9.81 -3.91
N ALA A 178 9.14 -8.85 -4.69
CA ALA A 178 9.48 -8.74 -6.11
C ALA A 178 11.00 -8.56 -6.25
N GLY A 179 11.62 -9.30 -7.17
CA GLY A 179 13.08 -9.30 -7.31
C GLY A 179 13.82 -9.95 -6.14
N GLY A 180 13.12 -10.52 -5.16
CA GLY A 180 13.72 -11.26 -4.05
C GLY A 180 14.43 -10.42 -2.99
N TYR A 181 14.26 -9.09 -2.93
CA TYR A 181 14.90 -8.26 -1.90
C TYR A 181 14.00 -7.14 -1.33
N ASN A 182 14.43 -6.57 -0.21
CA ASN A 182 13.86 -5.35 0.37
C ASN A 182 14.90 -4.23 0.30
N LEU A 183 14.55 -3.11 -0.35
CA LEU A 183 15.47 -1.99 -0.57
C LEU A 183 16.09 -1.48 0.73
N ARG A 184 15.29 -1.12 1.73
CA ARG A 184 15.80 -0.54 2.99
C ARG A 184 16.69 -1.53 3.74
N GLU A 185 16.21 -2.76 3.90
CA GLU A 185 16.98 -3.78 4.61
C GLU A 185 18.34 -4.04 3.95
N ARG A 186 18.43 -3.91 2.61
CA ARG A 186 19.69 -4.11 1.89
C ARG A 186 20.59 -2.88 1.93
N LEU A 187 20.04 -1.67 1.85
CA LEU A 187 20.78 -0.43 2.09
C LEU A 187 21.39 -0.41 3.50
N ASP A 188 20.59 -0.75 4.52
CA ASP A 188 21.04 -0.83 5.91
C ASP A 188 22.11 -1.92 6.13
N ALA A 189 22.05 -2.99 5.33
CA ALA A 189 23.07 -4.05 5.30
C ALA A 189 24.30 -3.71 4.44
N GLY A 190 24.41 -2.48 3.94
CA GLY A 190 25.57 -2.00 3.19
C GLY A 190 25.68 -2.53 1.75
N TRP A 191 24.58 -3.00 1.15
CA TRP A 191 24.60 -3.36 -0.26
C TRP A 191 24.83 -2.12 -1.13
N PRO A 192 25.60 -2.23 -2.24
CA PRO A 192 25.91 -1.11 -3.12
C PRO A 192 24.69 -0.77 -4.00
N ILE A 193 23.66 -0.16 -3.43
CA ILE A 193 22.42 0.15 -4.13
C ILE A 193 22.24 1.67 -4.26
N THR A 194 21.88 2.11 -5.46
CA THR A 194 21.34 3.45 -5.70
C THR A 194 20.02 3.32 -6.47
N PHE A 195 19.17 4.34 -6.42
CA PHE A 195 17.89 4.30 -7.11
C PHE A 195 17.40 5.69 -7.52
N GLU A 196 16.59 5.72 -8.57
CA GLU A 196 15.90 6.89 -9.08
C GLU A 196 14.39 6.64 -9.08
N GLY A 197 13.60 7.61 -8.62
CA GLY A 197 12.15 7.51 -8.52
C GLY A 197 11.65 7.48 -7.07
N ASP A 198 10.43 6.98 -6.88
CA ASP A 198 9.81 6.90 -5.54
C ASP A 198 10.27 5.61 -4.83
N GLU A 199 10.90 5.76 -3.67
CA GLU A 199 11.32 4.64 -2.81
C GLU A 199 10.12 3.76 -2.43
N GLY A 200 8.95 4.35 -2.21
CA GLY A 200 7.72 3.64 -1.94
C GLY A 200 7.34 2.70 -3.08
N THR A 201 7.60 3.08 -4.33
CA THR A 201 7.35 2.23 -5.51
C THR A 201 8.18 0.95 -5.44
N ILE A 202 9.44 1.05 -5.03
CA ILE A 202 10.33 -0.10 -4.87
C ILE A 202 9.87 -0.98 -3.70
N MET A 203 9.42 -0.34 -2.62
CA MET A 203 8.91 -1.00 -1.42
C MET A 203 7.48 -1.58 -1.58
N GLY A 204 6.79 -1.23 -2.66
CA GLY A 204 5.52 -1.82 -3.10
C GLY A 204 4.27 -0.96 -2.94
N LEU A 205 4.40 0.33 -2.59
CA LEU A 205 3.35 1.36 -2.70
C LEU A 205 3.96 2.75 -3.01
N PRO A 206 3.63 3.39 -4.15
CA PRO A 206 4.11 4.72 -4.53
C PRO A 206 3.48 5.82 -3.67
N MET A 207 3.96 6.00 -2.44
CA MET A 207 3.28 6.78 -1.41
C MET A 207 3.02 8.23 -1.81
N ARG A 208 3.95 8.86 -2.54
CA ARG A 208 3.77 10.24 -3.02
C ARG A 208 2.58 10.36 -3.98
N LYS A 209 2.51 9.47 -4.98
CA LYS A 209 1.40 9.47 -5.94
C LYS A 209 0.11 9.00 -5.28
N LEU A 210 0.17 7.97 -4.44
CA LEU A 210 -0.97 7.41 -3.72
C LEU A 210 -1.65 8.47 -2.84
N GLY A 211 -0.88 9.23 -2.05
CA GLY A 211 -1.42 10.31 -1.21
C GLY A 211 -2.23 11.33 -2.04
N ASN A 212 -1.65 11.82 -3.14
CA ASN A 212 -2.33 12.76 -4.03
C ASN A 212 -3.62 12.17 -4.63
N ARG A 213 -3.62 10.89 -5.02
CA ARG A 213 -4.80 10.22 -5.59
C ARG A 213 -5.90 9.99 -4.56
N LEU A 214 -5.54 9.62 -3.33
CA LEU A 214 -6.51 9.47 -2.24
C LEU A 214 -7.18 10.81 -1.90
N THR A 215 -6.40 11.90 -1.82
CA THR A 215 -6.95 13.24 -1.60
C THR A 215 -7.91 13.65 -2.71
N ALA A 216 -7.53 13.44 -3.98
CA ALA A 216 -8.38 13.78 -5.12
C ALA A 216 -9.68 12.97 -5.15
N LEU A 217 -9.64 11.66 -4.88
CA LEU A 217 -10.83 10.82 -4.82
C LEU A 217 -11.78 11.26 -3.70
N ARG A 218 -11.24 11.58 -2.52
CA ARG A 218 -12.03 12.07 -1.38
C ARG A 218 -12.71 13.40 -1.68
N ALA A 219 -12.01 14.34 -2.31
CA ALA A 219 -12.59 15.62 -2.73
C ALA A 219 -13.73 15.42 -3.73
N ALA A 220 -13.59 14.47 -4.64
CA ALA A 220 -14.61 14.18 -5.66
C ALA A 220 -15.82 13.39 -5.14
N GLY A 221 -15.68 12.67 -4.01
CA GLY A 221 -16.78 11.99 -3.32
C GLY A 221 -17.60 12.93 -2.42
N ALA A 222 -16.98 13.97 -1.87
CA ALA A 222 -17.63 14.96 -1.03
C ALA A 222 -18.63 15.86 -1.79
N THR A 223 -18.55 15.94 -3.12
CA THR A 223 -19.41 16.81 -3.93
C THR A 223 -20.79 16.21 -4.26
N GLY A 224 -21.10 14.98 -3.83
CA GLY A 224 -22.40 14.32 -4.07
C GLY A 224 -22.76 14.11 -5.55
N PRO A 225 -23.80 13.33 -5.88
CA PRO A 225 -24.45 13.42 -7.18
C PRO A 225 -25.20 14.76 -7.26
N LEU A 226 -25.04 15.50 -8.36
CA LEU A 226 -25.93 16.61 -8.73
C LEU A 226 -27.36 16.10 -8.97
#